data_AF-A0A8H3AAK5-F1
#
_entry.id   AF-A0A8H3AAK5-F1
#
_cell.length_a   1.000
_cell.length_b   1.000
_cell.length_c   1.000
_cell.angle_alpha   90.00
_cell.angle_beta   90.00
_cell.angle_gamma   90.00
#
_symmetry.space_group_name_H-M   'P 1'
#
loop_
_entity.id
_entity.type
_entity.pdbx_description
1 polymer ?
#
loop_
_entity_poly.entity_id
_entity_poly.type
_entity_poly.pdbx_seq_one_letter_code
_entity_poly.pdbx_strand_id
1 'polypeptide(L)'
;MCGTNSRLKRVLQKAASGEPINIGVIGGSVTHGHAVVHPELWTDIFFAWWNQTYPHHKNVFVNGAVPATGTEYFSVCALEHIDENVDLVIVEMAINDLRNEAAAMTYEWLVRFLLNLPNKPAIISTHVFSIHFEYLATGGDYHLPVSQYYDIPVVNLRHVVLNNVLEHENLVHEIFHAKEPYPPEAPDDTRHMNRVGHKMMADLLIAYTQRVICQMASEEAYPIEPFSSENGLLPTLDTMEQVPRIRLFQHYEPDIRVKQVQSTCMSTRARKNPLKPSSTTGWSEWAWKEKKYLLARTPGATVTFDVHVGPMGVVKLEYLRSKTFGLGFIRCWTGEGDNSGVEIDGYWEESLNIARTSLIAEGHAPGPAKVTCKVLDKTNDPSGGHEFRIIALTSY
;
A
#
# COMPACT_ATOMS: atom_id res chain seq x y z
N MET A 1 13.79 20.54 -0.57
CA MET A 1 12.75 21.42 -1.13
C MET A 1 11.42 21.02 -0.54
N CYS A 2 10.52 21.97 -0.27
CA CYS A 2 9.11 21.65 -0.05
C CYS A 2 8.52 21.38 -1.45
N GLY A 3 7.87 20.23 -1.67
CA GLY A 3 7.33 19.90 -2.99
C GLY A 3 6.33 20.95 -3.50
N THR A 4 6.08 21.00 -4.81
CA THR A 4 5.27 22.08 -5.41
C THR A 4 3.80 22.07 -5.01
N ASN A 5 3.31 20.88 -4.67
CA ASN A 5 1.90 20.60 -4.44
C ASN A 5 1.01 20.88 -5.67
N SER A 6 1.55 20.98 -6.89
CA SER A 6 0.78 21.37 -8.09
C SER A 6 -0.49 20.52 -8.26
N ARG A 7 -0.36 19.19 -8.19
CA ARG A 7 -1.52 18.29 -8.30
C ARG A 7 -2.51 18.47 -7.14
N LEU A 8 -2.04 18.67 -5.91
CA LEU A 8 -2.93 18.88 -4.76
C LEU A 8 -3.67 20.22 -4.87
N LYS A 9 -2.99 21.29 -5.31
CA LYS A 9 -3.62 22.58 -5.61
C LYS A 9 -4.73 22.42 -6.66
N ARG A 10 -4.48 21.65 -7.72
CA ARG A 10 -5.50 21.33 -8.75
C ARG A 10 -6.73 20.62 -8.18
N VAL A 11 -6.53 19.63 -7.30
CA VAL A 11 -7.63 18.93 -6.62
C VAL A 11 -8.42 19.89 -5.72
N LEU A 12 -7.73 20.76 -4.97
CA LEU A 12 -8.37 21.75 -4.10
C LEU A 12 -9.12 22.82 -4.89
N GLN A 13 -8.61 23.23 -6.05
CA GLN A 13 -9.33 24.12 -6.98
C GLN A 13 -10.62 23.47 -7.49
N LYS A 14 -10.57 22.21 -7.90
CA LYS A 14 -11.74 21.42 -8.29
C LYS A 14 -12.76 21.30 -7.14
N ALA A 15 -12.29 21.09 -5.91
CA ALA A 15 -13.18 21.05 -4.74
C ALA A 15 -13.84 22.42 -4.48
N ALA A 16 -13.06 23.50 -4.59
CA ALA A 16 -13.53 24.86 -4.40
C ALA A 16 -14.50 25.34 -5.49
N SER A 17 -14.42 24.79 -6.72
CA SER A 17 -15.40 25.05 -7.79
C SER A 17 -16.74 24.33 -7.59
N GLY A 18 -16.89 23.54 -6.52
CA GLY A 18 -18.11 22.81 -6.20
C GLY A 18 -18.26 21.50 -6.98
N GLU A 19 -17.19 20.99 -7.59
CA GLU A 19 -17.18 19.70 -8.27
C GLU A 19 -16.94 18.53 -7.29
N PRO A 20 -17.44 17.32 -7.58
CA PRO A 20 -17.21 16.15 -6.74
C PRO A 20 -15.74 15.74 -6.71
N ILE A 21 -15.30 15.27 -5.54
CA ILE A 21 -13.96 14.74 -5.31
C ILE A 21 -14.03 13.26 -4.93
N ASN A 22 -13.18 12.47 -5.59
CA ASN A 22 -12.95 11.07 -5.26
C ASN A 22 -11.62 10.93 -4.50
N ILE A 23 -11.67 10.46 -3.26
CA ILE A 23 -10.47 10.22 -2.42
C ILE A 23 -10.34 8.73 -2.13
N GLY A 24 -9.20 8.16 -2.52
CA GLY A 24 -8.80 6.81 -2.15
C GLY A 24 -7.71 6.83 -1.07
N VAL A 25 -7.75 5.86 -0.15
CA VAL A 25 -6.68 5.67 0.83
C VAL A 25 -6.11 4.27 0.68
N ILE A 26 -4.80 4.19 0.54
CA ILE A 26 -4.04 2.94 0.49
C ILE A 26 -3.24 2.85 1.79
N GLY A 27 -3.50 1.82 2.59
CA GLY A 27 -2.91 1.73 3.92
C GLY A 27 -2.81 0.32 4.50
N GLY A 28 -2.04 0.20 5.59
CA GLY A 28 -1.93 -1.03 6.37
C GLY A 28 -2.96 -1.16 7.50
N SER A 29 -2.59 -1.86 8.57
CA SER A 29 -3.49 -2.14 9.70
C SER A 29 -3.90 -0.88 10.48
N VAL A 30 -3.01 0.09 10.64
CA VAL A 30 -3.33 1.36 11.31
C VAL A 30 -4.39 2.10 10.52
N THR A 31 -4.18 2.29 9.21
CA THR A 31 -5.16 2.93 8.34
C THR A 31 -6.48 2.17 8.23
N HIS A 32 -6.45 0.85 8.28
CA HIS A 32 -7.67 0.03 8.35
C HIS A 32 -8.48 0.25 9.64
N GLY A 33 -7.87 0.79 10.69
CA GLY A 33 -8.52 1.06 11.97
C GLY A 33 -8.20 0.05 13.07
N HIS A 34 -7.06 -0.64 13.02
CA HIS A 34 -6.60 -1.42 14.18
C HIS A 34 -6.46 -0.49 15.39
N ALA A 35 -6.77 -0.97 16.59
CA ALA A 35 -6.75 -0.20 17.84
C ALA A 35 -7.84 0.88 18.01
N VAL A 36 -8.77 1.03 17.06
CA VAL A 36 -9.86 2.04 17.13
C VAL A 36 -11.19 1.51 16.58
N VAL A 37 -12.29 2.22 16.84
CA VAL A 37 -13.61 1.93 16.25
C VAL A 37 -14.10 3.12 15.43
N HIS A 38 -14.93 2.89 14.42
CA HIS A 38 -15.57 3.99 13.68
C HIS A 38 -16.40 4.86 14.64
N PRO A 39 -16.35 6.21 14.54
CA PRO A 39 -15.63 7.03 13.55
C PRO A 39 -14.27 7.59 14.02
N GLU A 40 -13.56 6.90 14.92
CA GLU A 40 -12.27 7.35 15.47
C GLU A 40 -11.09 7.11 14.51
N LEU A 41 -11.30 6.55 13.32
CA LEU A 41 -10.25 6.34 12.34
C LEU A 41 -9.76 7.69 11.82
N TRP A 42 -8.45 7.82 11.57
CA TRP A 42 -7.90 9.08 11.07
C TRP A 42 -8.48 9.42 9.68
N THR A 43 -8.82 8.39 8.88
CA THR A 43 -9.50 8.55 7.60
C THR A 43 -10.90 9.12 7.77
N ASP A 44 -11.67 8.65 8.74
CA ASP A 44 -13.04 9.11 8.98
C ASP A 44 -13.05 10.57 9.43
N ILE A 45 -12.12 10.94 10.32
CA ILE A 45 -11.94 12.31 10.78
C ILE A 45 -11.57 13.23 9.62
N PHE A 46 -10.61 12.82 8.76
CA PHE A 46 -10.21 13.60 7.59
C PHE A 46 -11.36 13.73 6.56
N PHE A 47 -12.08 12.64 6.28
CA PHE A 47 -13.22 12.64 5.37
C PHE A 47 -14.38 13.52 5.89
N ALA A 48 -14.65 13.49 7.18
CA ALA A 48 -15.64 14.37 7.80
C ALA A 48 -15.25 15.84 7.66
N TRP A 49 -13.98 16.18 7.93
CA TRP A 49 -13.46 17.53 7.70
C TRP A 49 -13.54 17.96 6.23
N TRP A 50 -13.19 17.07 5.30
CA TRP A 50 -13.29 17.36 3.87
C TRP A 50 -14.73 17.66 3.46
N ASN A 51 -15.69 16.82 3.84
CA ASN A 51 -17.10 17.05 3.52
C ASN A 51 -17.68 18.30 4.19
N GLN A 52 -17.17 18.69 5.35
CA GLN A 52 -17.54 19.96 5.99
C GLN A 52 -16.98 21.16 5.23
N THR A 53 -15.76 21.04 4.69
CA THR A 53 -15.04 22.13 4.01
C THR A 53 -15.51 22.29 2.56
N TYR A 54 -15.70 21.19 1.84
CA TYR A 54 -16.13 21.13 0.44
C TYR A 54 -17.34 20.18 0.30
N PRO A 55 -18.53 20.61 0.77
CA PRO A 55 -19.71 19.76 0.77
C PRO A 55 -20.20 19.47 -0.65
N HIS A 56 -20.23 18.20 -1.02
CA HIS A 56 -20.83 17.76 -2.27
C HIS A 56 -21.40 16.34 -2.15
N HIS A 57 -22.66 16.16 -2.53
CA HIS A 57 -23.40 14.89 -2.35
C HIS A 57 -22.85 13.70 -3.18
N LYS A 58 -22.00 13.97 -4.18
CA LYS A 58 -21.32 12.95 -4.99
C LYS A 58 -19.83 12.77 -4.64
N ASN A 59 -19.36 13.33 -3.51
CA ASN A 59 -18.02 12.99 -3.04
C ASN A 59 -17.95 11.48 -2.74
N VAL A 60 -16.85 10.84 -3.13
CA VAL A 60 -16.62 9.41 -2.88
C VAL A 60 -15.34 9.25 -2.09
N PHE A 61 -15.44 8.70 -0.88
CA PHE A 61 -14.28 8.45 -0.03
C PHE A 61 -14.16 6.96 0.27
N VAL A 62 -13.00 6.39 -0.05
CA VAL A 62 -12.74 4.96 0.09
C VAL A 62 -11.51 4.73 0.94
N ASN A 63 -11.70 4.10 2.11
CA ASN A 63 -10.59 3.50 2.85
C ASN A 63 -10.31 2.10 2.29
N GLY A 64 -9.31 2.02 1.41
CA GLY A 64 -8.87 0.79 0.76
C GLY A 64 -7.75 0.06 1.51
N ALA A 65 -7.60 0.32 2.82
CA ALA A 65 -6.52 -0.27 3.60
C ALA A 65 -6.72 -1.75 3.89
N VAL A 66 -5.62 -2.50 3.83
CA VAL A 66 -5.58 -3.94 4.05
C VAL A 66 -4.57 -4.25 5.16
N PRO A 67 -4.98 -4.85 6.29
CA PRO A 67 -4.08 -5.15 7.39
C PRO A 67 -2.88 -6.01 6.97
N ALA A 68 -1.72 -5.76 7.59
CA ALA A 68 -0.47 -6.52 7.37
C ALA A 68 -0.07 -6.67 5.88
N THR A 69 -0.30 -5.63 5.09
CA THR A 69 -0.03 -5.59 3.65
C THR A 69 0.87 -4.40 3.34
N GLY A 70 1.89 -4.61 2.50
CA GLY A 70 2.84 -3.58 2.07
C GLY A 70 2.69 -3.23 0.60
N THR A 71 3.61 -2.40 0.10
CA THR A 71 3.60 -1.89 -1.29
C THR A 71 3.90 -2.97 -2.32
N GLU A 72 4.54 -4.07 -1.93
CA GLU A 72 4.72 -5.26 -2.77
C GLU A 72 3.38 -5.73 -3.37
N TYR A 73 2.31 -5.75 -2.54
CA TYR A 73 0.95 -6.05 -2.98
C TYR A 73 0.30 -4.88 -3.72
N PHE A 74 0.29 -3.70 -3.09
CA PHE A 74 -0.49 -2.57 -3.60
C PHE A 74 0.04 -2.02 -4.92
N SER A 75 1.33 -2.16 -5.21
CA SER A 75 1.92 -1.76 -6.49
C SER A 75 1.27 -2.44 -7.70
N VAL A 76 0.57 -3.56 -7.46
CA VAL A 76 -0.17 -4.32 -8.47
C VAL A 76 -1.68 -4.32 -8.20
N CYS A 77 -2.09 -4.38 -6.94
CA CYS A 77 -3.48 -4.61 -6.55
C CYS A 77 -4.23 -3.35 -6.07
N ALA A 78 -3.67 -2.14 -6.18
CA ALA A 78 -4.29 -0.93 -5.65
C ALA A 78 -5.75 -0.71 -6.13
N LEU A 79 -6.04 -0.94 -7.41
CA LEU A 79 -7.38 -0.73 -7.96
C LEU A 79 -8.43 -1.74 -7.51
N GLU A 80 -8.02 -2.82 -6.82
CA GLU A 80 -8.95 -3.71 -6.13
C GLU A 80 -9.55 -3.05 -4.88
N HIS A 81 -8.90 -2.00 -4.36
CA HIS A 81 -9.21 -1.36 -3.08
C HIS A 81 -9.62 0.10 -3.20
N ILE A 82 -9.22 0.79 -4.28
CA ILE A 82 -9.65 2.15 -4.60
C ILE A 82 -10.17 2.21 -6.04
N ASP A 83 -10.80 3.33 -6.41
CA ASP A 83 -11.27 3.54 -7.78
C ASP A 83 -10.20 4.12 -8.70
N GLU A 84 -10.35 3.87 -9.99
CA GLU A 84 -9.39 4.33 -11.01
C GLU A 84 -9.48 5.86 -11.24
N ASN A 85 -10.67 6.43 -11.05
CA ASN A 85 -10.96 7.85 -11.23
C ASN A 85 -10.83 8.67 -9.93
N VAL A 86 -9.87 8.31 -9.08
CA VAL A 86 -9.51 9.08 -7.88
C VAL A 86 -8.86 10.42 -8.26
N ASP A 87 -9.20 11.47 -7.52
CA ASP A 87 -8.57 12.79 -7.63
C ASP A 87 -7.42 12.94 -6.62
N LEU A 88 -7.55 12.33 -5.44
CA LEU A 88 -6.55 12.32 -4.38
C LEU A 88 -6.36 10.89 -3.87
N VAL A 89 -5.10 10.48 -3.70
CA VAL A 89 -4.73 9.24 -3.03
C VAL A 89 -3.84 9.53 -1.83
N ILE A 90 -4.24 9.05 -0.64
CA ILE A 90 -3.39 9.11 0.55
C ILE A 90 -2.76 7.73 0.74
N VAL A 91 -1.44 7.66 0.85
CA VAL A 91 -0.69 6.41 0.95
C VAL A 91 0.02 6.34 2.30
N GLU A 92 -0.33 5.34 3.12
CA GLU A 92 0.24 5.11 4.45
C GLU A 92 0.81 3.68 4.55
N MET A 93 2.11 3.54 4.32
CA MET A 93 2.81 2.24 4.30
C MET A 93 4.09 2.23 5.13
N ALA A 94 4.36 3.30 5.88
CA ALA A 94 5.65 3.56 6.47
C ALA A 94 6.11 2.43 7.40
N ILE A 95 5.19 1.85 8.17
CA ILE A 95 5.48 0.77 9.12
C ILE A 95 5.17 -0.64 8.58
N ASN A 96 4.58 -0.74 7.39
CA ASN A 96 4.22 -2.02 6.76
C ASN A 96 5.33 -2.54 5.85
N ASP A 97 6.00 -1.62 5.17
CA ASP A 97 7.13 -1.95 4.31
C ASP A 97 8.38 -2.26 5.13
N LEU A 98 9.14 -3.24 4.66
CA LEU A 98 10.44 -3.57 5.23
C LEU A 98 11.46 -2.48 4.90
N ARG A 99 12.43 -2.27 5.79
CA ARG A 99 13.52 -1.30 5.60
C ARG A 99 14.59 -1.84 4.62
N ASN A 100 14.24 -2.00 3.35
CA ASN A 100 15.16 -2.48 2.31
C ASN A 100 14.84 -1.86 0.92
N GLU A 101 15.78 -2.03 -0.02
CA GLU A 101 15.66 -1.47 -1.38
C GLU A 101 14.49 -2.06 -2.18
N ALA A 102 14.19 -3.36 -2.03
CA ALA A 102 13.08 -4.00 -2.73
C ALA A 102 11.72 -3.38 -2.34
N ALA A 103 11.54 -3.03 -1.07
CA ALA A 103 10.37 -2.29 -0.60
C ALA A 103 10.32 -0.86 -1.16
N ALA A 104 11.48 -0.18 -1.23
CA ALA A 104 11.57 1.15 -1.85
C ALA A 104 11.17 1.14 -3.33
N MET A 105 11.60 0.11 -4.08
CA MET A 105 11.25 -0.08 -5.48
C MET A 105 9.76 -0.37 -5.68
N THR A 106 9.14 -1.15 -4.80
CA THR A 106 7.69 -1.44 -4.89
C THR A 106 6.84 -0.24 -4.49
N TYR A 107 7.27 0.56 -3.51
CA TYR A 107 6.67 1.86 -3.23
C TYR A 107 6.77 2.83 -4.42
N GLU A 108 7.93 2.89 -5.09
CA GLU A 108 8.08 3.65 -6.33
C GLU A 108 7.10 3.17 -7.42
N TRP A 109 6.98 1.86 -7.63
CA TRP A 109 6.04 1.32 -8.61
C TRP A 109 4.59 1.72 -8.29
N LEU A 110 4.18 1.64 -7.03
CA LEU A 110 2.86 2.10 -6.58
C LEU A 110 2.67 3.60 -6.87
N VAL A 111 3.62 4.44 -6.46
CA VAL A 111 3.56 5.89 -6.69
C VAL A 111 3.43 6.21 -8.17
N ARG A 112 4.28 5.64 -9.02
CA ARG A 112 4.23 5.85 -10.48
C ARG A 112 2.91 5.38 -11.07
N PHE A 113 2.41 4.23 -10.62
CA PHE A 113 1.13 3.68 -11.05
C PHE A 113 0.00 4.66 -10.75
N LEU A 114 -0.09 5.13 -9.50
CA LEU A 114 -1.12 6.06 -9.05
C LEU A 114 -1.04 7.41 -9.78
N LEU A 115 0.16 7.97 -9.96
CA LEU A 115 0.33 9.26 -10.66
C LEU A 115 -0.09 9.21 -12.13
N ASN A 116 -0.13 8.03 -12.75
CA ASN A 116 -0.53 7.85 -14.15
C ASN A 116 -2.01 7.42 -14.32
N LEU A 117 -2.78 7.31 -13.22
CA LEU A 117 -4.22 7.07 -13.32
C LEU A 117 -4.93 8.18 -14.12
N PRO A 118 -6.11 7.92 -14.73
CA PRO A 118 -6.76 8.83 -15.68
C PRO A 118 -6.95 10.28 -15.20
N ASN A 119 -7.33 10.48 -13.92
CA ASN A 119 -7.53 11.82 -13.36
C ASN A 119 -6.21 12.52 -12.94
N LYS A 120 -5.07 11.85 -13.13
CA LYS A 120 -3.72 12.29 -12.70
C LYS A 120 -3.70 12.67 -11.21
N PRO A 121 -4.16 11.81 -10.29
CA PRO A 121 -4.43 12.19 -8.92
C PRO A 121 -3.23 12.87 -8.24
N ALA A 122 -3.55 13.71 -7.26
CA ALA A 122 -2.58 14.10 -6.24
C ALA A 122 -2.29 12.90 -5.33
N ILE A 123 -1.06 12.80 -4.84
CA ILE A 123 -0.70 11.80 -3.82
C ILE A 123 -0.23 12.55 -2.58
N ILE A 124 -0.64 12.10 -1.40
CA ILE A 124 -0.03 12.50 -0.13
C ILE A 124 0.54 11.25 0.52
N SER A 125 1.85 11.22 0.68
CA SER A 125 2.53 10.17 1.43
C SER A 125 2.38 10.47 2.92
N THR A 126 1.74 9.58 3.66
CA THR A 126 1.41 9.74 5.08
C THR A 126 2.18 8.70 5.89
N HIS A 127 2.93 9.13 6.90
CA HIS A 127 3.75 8.22 7.70
C HIS A 127 3.28 8.23 9.16
N VAL A 128 2.78 7.09 9.61
CA VAL A 128 2.67 6.78 11.05
C VAL A 128 4.00 6.19 11.55
N PHE A 129 4.09 5.95 12.86
CA PHE A 129 5.26 5.28 13.45
C PHE A 129 4.85 4.26 14.49
N SER A 130 5.79 3.40 14.83
CA SER A 130 5.67 2.33 15.81
C SER A 130 6.96 2.26 16.61
N ILE A 131 6.86 1.89 17.89
CA ILE A 131 8.01 1.64 18.77
C ILE A 131 8.19 0.14 19.07
N HIS A 132 7.43 -0.71 18.39
CA HIS A 132 7.46 -2.16 18.56
C HIS A 132 8.60 -2.87 17.82
N PHE A 133 9.04 -2.29 16.69
CA PHE A 133 10.01 -2.94 15.81
C PHE A 133 11.44 -2.81 16.34
N GLU A 134 12.35 -3.63 15.80
CA GLU A 134 13.78 -3.62 16.14
C GLU A 134 14.41 -2.22 16.00
N TYR A 135 13.96 -1.46 15.00
CA TYR A 135 14.39 -0.09 14.76
C TYR A 135 13.18 0.85 14.74
N LEU A 136 13.36 2.08 15.23
CA LEU A 136 12.38 3.18 15.07
C LEU A 136 12.17 3.58 13.60
N ALA A 137 13.12 3.22 12.74
CA ALA A 137 13.06 3.36 11.29
C ALA A 137 12.56 2.06 10.65
N THR A 138 11.58 2.16 9.77
CA THR A 138 10.97 1.02 9.06
C THR A 138 11.00 1.31 7.54
N GLY A 139 9.92 1.11 6.80
CA GLY A 139 9.85 1.40 5.38
C GLY A 139 9.83 2.90 5.05
N GLY A 140 9.25 3.72 5.94
CA GLY A 140 9.03 5.15 5.69
C GLY A 140 10.30 5.95 5.37
N ASP A 141 11.46 5.56 5.90
CA ASP A 141 12.74 6.21 5.59
C ASP A 141 13.16 6.01 4.12
N TYR A 142 12.82 4.88 3.52
CA TYR A 142 13.01 4.59 2.08
C TYR A 142 11.92 5.21 1.20
N HIS A 143 10.76 5.55 1.76
CA HIS A 143 9.71 6.27 1.05
C HIS A 143 10.09 7.73 0.80
N LEU A 144 10.90 8.36 1.68
CA LEU A 144 11.27 9.77 1.56
C LEU A 144 12.02 10.13 0.27
N PRO A 145 13.08 9.41 -0.17
CA PRO A 145 13.75 9.70 -1.45
C PRO A 145 12.82 9.52 -2.65
N VAL A 146 11.96 8.50 -2.62
CA VAL A 146 10.96 8.27 -3.67
C VAL A 146 9.97 9.44 -3.74
N SER A 147 9.39 9.83 -2.60
CA SER A 147 8.45 10.97 -2.56
C SER A 147 9.09 12.26 -3.05
N GLN A 148 10.36 12.52 -2.73
CA GLN A 148 11.09 13.69 -3.26
C GLN A 148 11.29 13.62 -4.78
N TYR A 149 11.66 12.46 -5.31
CA TYR A 149 11.87 12.27 -6.75
C TYR A 149 10.58 12.47 -7.57
N TYR A 150 9.43 12.15 -7.00
CA TYR A 150 8.11 12.31 -7.64
C TYR A 150 7.36 13.58 -7.24
N ASP A 151 8.00 14.51 -6.52
CA ASP A 151 7.39 15.75 -6.02
C ASP A 151 6.09 15.52 -5.22
N ILE A 152 6.09 14.49 -4.38
CA ILE A 152 4.97 14.11 -3.52
C ILE A 152 5.21 14.62 -2.11
N PRO A 153 4.26 15.33 -1.49
CA PRO A 153 4.37 15.75 -0.12
C PRO A 153 4.32 14.58 0.86
N VAL A 154 5.09 14.70 1.95
CA VAL A 154 5.11 13.74 3.04
C VAL A 154 4.57 14.38 4.31
N VAL A 155 3.49 13.81 4.87
CA VAL A 155 2.92 14.17 6.16
C VAL A 155 3.36 13.12 7.18
N ASN A 156 4.30 13.48 8.05
CA ASN A 156 5.02 12.50 8.86
C ASN A 156 4.79 12.71 10.36
N LEU A 157 3.92 11.89 10.96
CA LEU A 157 3.59 11.96 12.38
C LEU A 157 4.82 11.67 13.26
N ARG A 158 5.70 10.76 12.82
CA ARG A 158 6.96 10.46 13.51
C ARG A 158 7.78 11.71 13.74
N HIS A 159 7.90 12.57 12.72
CA HIS A 159 8.73 13.76 12.78
C HIS A 159 8.25 14.75 13.84
N VAL A 160 6.92 14.87 14.00
CA VAL A 160 6.30 15.83 14.91
C VAL A 160 6.30 15.32 16.35
N VAL A 161 6.02 14.03 16.55
CA VAL A 161 5.66 13.49 17.86
C VAL A 161 6.77 12.66 18.51
N LEU A 162 7.62 12.00 17.72
CA LEU A 162 8.55 10.99 18.25
C LEU A 162 9.53 11.58 19.27
N ASN A 163 10.11 12.75 19.00
CA ASN A 163 11.08 13.36 19.93
C ASN A 163 10.45 13.60 21.31
N ASN A 164 9.21 14.10 21.34
CA ASN A 164 8.50 14.32 22.59
C ASN A 164 8.15 12.99 23.30
N VAL A 165 7.79 11.95 22.55
CA VAL A 165 7.51 10.60 23.08
C VAL A 165 8.76 9.95 23.67
N LEU A 166 9.94 10.16 23.08
CA LEU A 166 11.20 9.62 23.59
C LEU A 166 11.63 10.25 24.92
N GLU A 167 11.27 11.52 25.15
CA GLU A 167 11.58 12.24 26.40
C GLU A 167 10.53 11.98 27.51
N HIS A 168 9.34 11.48 27.17
CA HIS A 168 8.22 11.39 28.10
C HIS A 168 7.49 10.04 27.98
N GLU A 169 7.83 9.10 28.86
CA GLU A 169 7.25 7.74 28.89
C GLU A 169 5.72 7.72 29.00
N ASN A 170 5.13 8.69 29.70
CA ASN A 170 3.66 8.80 29.81
C ASN A 170 2.97 9.01 28.45
N LEU A 171 3.68 9.59 27.45
CA LEU A 171 3.13 9.75 26.09
C LEU A 171 3.13 8.44 25.31
N VAL A 172 4.03 7.50 25.62
CA VAL A 172 3.98 6.15 25.04
C VAL A 172 2.65 5.50 25.42
N HIS A 173 2.31 5.51 26.70
CA HIS A 173 1.02 5.00 27.17
C HIS A 173 -0.16 5.75 26.55
N GLU A 174 -0.08 7.07 26.42
CA GLU A 174 -1.19 7.85 25.88
C GLU A 174 -1.50 7.51 24.41
N ILE A 175 -0.49 7.17 23.61
CA ILE A 175 -0.60 6.94 22.16
C ILE A 175 -0.72 5.45 21.79
N PHE A 176 -0.11 4.53 22.55
CA PHE A 176 0.00 3.11 22.17
C PHE A 176 -0.67 2.14 23.15
N HIS A 177 -1.08 2.58 24.34
CA HIS A 177 -1.80 1.69 25.25
C HIS A 177 -3.16 1.35 24.64
N ALA A 178 -3.57 0.10 24.83
CA ALA A 178 -4.88 -0.38 24.47
C ALA A 178 -5.93 0.47 25.21
N LYS A 179 -6.66 1.29 24.46
CA LYS A 179 -7.83 2.02 24.94
C LYS A 179 -9.07 1.25 24.46
N GLU A 180 -10.27 1.62 24.92
CA GLU A 180 -11.50 1.03 24.39
C GLU A 180 -11.43 0.90 22.85
N PRO A 181 -11.85 -0.24 22.27
CA PRO A 181 -12.69 -1.30 22.84
C PRO A 181 -11.93 -2.44 23.55
N TYR A 182 -10.61 -2.30 23.75
CA TYR A 182 -9.82 -3.36 24.38
C TYR A 182 -10.04 -3.38 25.89
N PRO A 183 -10.08 -4.55 26.54
CA PRO A 183 -10.22 -4.65 27.98
C PRO A 183 -9.01 -4.02 28.69
N PRO A 184 -9.17 -3.51 29.93
CA PRO A 184 -8.09 -2.83 30.67
C PRO A 184 -6.80 -3.65 30.84
N GLU A 185 -6.92 -4.98 30.86
CA GLU A 185 -5.82 -5.94 30.97
C GLU A 185 -5.18 -6.31 29.62
N ALA A 186 -5.63 -5.74 28.50
CA ALA A 186 -5.02 -5.98 27.21
C ALA A 186 -3.56 -5.49 27.20
N PRO A 187 -2.63 -6.27 26.61
CA PRO A 187 -1.24 -5.84 26.52
C PRO A 187 -1.13 -4.58 25.65
N ASP A 188 -0.12 -3.75 25.95
CA ASP A 188 0.21 -2.59 25.13
C ASP A 188 0.41 -2.97 23.67
N ASP A 189 -0.25 -2.23 22.78
CA ASP A 189 -0.05 -2.35 21.35
C ASP A 189 0.92 -1.26 20.88
N THR A 190 2.20 -1.48 21.14
CA THR A 190 3.28 -0.58 20.71
C THR A 190 3.47 -0.52 19.19
N ARG A 191 2.70 -1.31 18.42
CA ARG A 191 2.71 -1.35 16.97
C ARG A 191 1.63 -0.46 16.36
N HIS A 192 0.45 -0.38 16.98
CA HIS A 192 -0.69 0.36 16.45
C HIS A 192 -1.06 1.50 17.39
N MET A 193 -1.05 2.72 16.87
CA MET A 193 -1.49 3.88 17.63
C MET A 193 -3.00 3.82 17.91
N ASN A 194 -3.42 4.24 19.10
CA ASN A 194 -4.82 4.27 19.52
C ASN A 194 -5.54 5.53 18.98
N ARG A 195 -6.77 5.77 19.45
CA ARG A 195 -7.60 6.94 19.06
C ARG A 195 -6.90 8.30 19.16
N VAL A 196 -5.97 8.48 20.10
CA VAL A 196 -5.20 9.73 20.23
C VAL A 196 -4.24 9.88 19.06
N GLY A 197 -3.48 8.83 18.74
CA GLY A 197 -2.58 8.84 17.57
C GLY A 197 -3.34 8.98 16.25
N HIS A 198 -4.50 8.33 16.11
CA HIS A 198 -5.39 8.52 14.97
C HIS A 198 -5.87 9.97 14.82
N LYS A 199 -6.29 10.61 15.92
CA LYS A 199 -6.66 12.03 15.90
C LYS A 199 -5.48 12.92 15.52
N MET A 200 -4.28 12.67 16.07
CA MET A 200 -3.07 13.42 15.72
C MET A 200 -2.70 13.29 14.25
N MET A 201 -2.81 12.09 13.68
CA MET A 201 -2.56 11.87 12.24
C MET A 201 -3.56 12.64 11.38
N ALA A 202 -4.85 12.59 11.72
CA ALA A 202 -5.88 13.35 11.03
C ALA A 202 -5.62 14.87 11.12
N ASP A 203 -5.31 15.38 12.31
CA ASP A 203 -5.04 16.80 12.53
C ASP A 203 -3.83 17.28 11.73
N LEU A 204 -2.76 16.49 11.69
CA LEU A 204 -1.56 16.82 10.93
C LEU A 204 -1.85 16.86 9.42
N LEU A 205 -2.66 15.92 8.92
CA LEU A 205 -3.08 15.89 7.52
C LEU A 205 -4.01 17.08 7.18
N ILE A 206 -4.99 17.38 8.04
CA ILE A 206 -5.88 18.54 7.91
C ILE A 206 -5.08 19.84 7.90
N ALA A 207 -4.19 20.03 8.88
CA ALA A 207 -3.36 21.22 8.99
C ALA A 207 -2.46 21.40 7.76
N TYR A 208 -1.93 20.30 7.23
CA TYR A 208 -1.18 20.31 5.98
C TYR A 208 -2.05 20.74 4.79
N THR A 209 -3.25 20.16 4.62
CA THR A 209 -4.16 20.55 3.53
C THR A 209 -4.59 22.02 3.66
N GLN A 210 -4.93 22.49 4.88
CA GLN A 210 -5.25 23.89 5.15
C GLN A 210 -4.09 24.82 4.80
N ARG A 211 -2.84 24.44 5.10
CA ARG A 211 -1.66 25.23 4.71
C ARG A 211 -1.57 25.42 3.20
N VAL A 212 -1.89 24.38 2.41
CA VAL A 212 -1.91 24.48 0.94
C VAL A 212 -3.05 25.38 0.47
N ILE A 213 -4.24 25.29 1.08
CA ILE A 213 -5.38 26.18 0.80
C ILE A 213 -4.98 27.65 1.07
N CYS A 214 -4.37 27.93 2.24
CA CYS A 214 -3.91 29.27 2.59
C CYS A 214 -2.84 29.78 1.63
N GLN A 215 -1.92 28.91 1.19
CA GLN A 215 -0.92 29.26 0.19
C GLN A 215 -1.58 29.67 -1.13
N MET A 216 -2.55 28.90 -1.62
CA MET A 216 -3.28 29.23 -2.87
C MET A 216 -4.00 30.57 -2.76
N ALA A 217 -4.71 30.82 -1.65
CA ALA A 217 -5.39 32.09 -1.43
C ALA A 217 -4.41 33.28 -1.36
N SER A 218 -3.23 33.07 -0.76
CA SER A 218 -2.19 34.09 -0.72
C SER A 218 -1.59 34.39 -2.10
N GLU A 219 -1.37 33.36 -2.92
CA GLU A 219 -0.86 33.49 -4.29
C GLU A 219 -1.85 34.24 -5.19
N GLU A 220 -3.16 34.04 -4.99
CA GLU A 220 -4.22 34.76 -5.70
C GLU A 220 -4.35 36.22 -5.23
N ALA A 221 -4.33 36.47 -3.92
CA ALA A 221 -4.48 37.80 -3.36
C ALA A 221 -3.25 38.70 -3.60
N TYR A 222 -2.06 38.11 -3.62
CA TYR A 222 -0.79 38.82 -3.82
C TYR A 222 0.07 38.08 -4.84
N PRO A 223 -0.23 38.23 -6.15
CA PRO A 223 0.58 37.61 -7.19
C PRO A 223 2.01 38.14 -7.14
N ILE A 224 2.96 37.27 -6.83
CA ILE A 224 4.40 37.57 -6.91
C ILE A 224 4.87 37.09 -8.28
N GLU A 225 5.71 37.88 -8.96
CA GLU A 225 6.34 37.41 -10.19
C GLU A 225 7.10 36.11 -9.93
N PRO A 226 6.77 35.01 -10.64
CA PRO A 226 7.44 33.74 -10.42
C PRO A 226 8.91 33.86 -10.78
N PHE A 227 9.76 33.17 -10.01
CA PHE A 227 11.16 33.04 -10.36
C PHE A 227 11.28 32.46 -11.77
N SER A 228 12.03 33.13 -12.64
CA SER A 228 12.37 32.67 -13.97
C SER A 228 13.84 32.29 -14.00
N SER A 229 14.17 31.06 -14.39
CA SER A 229 15.57 30.69 -14.60
C SER A 229 16.09 31.31 -15.88
N GLU A 230 17.25 31.97 -15.82
CA GLU A 230 17.98 32.36 -17.02
C GLU A 230 18.20 31.14 -17.93
N ASN A 231 17.87 31.29 -19.21
CA ASN A 231 17.97 30.25 -20.24
C ASN A 231 17.10 29.00 -20.02
N GLY A 232 16.12 29.02 -19.09
CA GLY A 232 15.16 27.93 -18.91
C GLY A 232 15.74 26.65 -18.31
N LEU A 233 16.85 26.74 -17.56
CA LEU A 233 17.50 25.59 -16.95
C LEU A 233 16.72 24.97 -15.78
N LEU A 234 15.82 25.73 -15.13
CA LEU A 234 14.91 25.18 -14.12
C LEU A 234 13.50 24.93 -14.70
N PRO A 235 12.86 23.84 -14.28
CA PRO A 235 11.51 23.48 -14.71
C PRO A 235 10.45 24.54 -14.30
N THR A 236 9.40 24.66 -15.09
CA THR A 236 8.18 25.40 -14.73
C THR A 236 7.21 24.51 -13.93
N LEU A 237 6.23 25.11 -13.24
CA LEU A 237 5.21 24.36 -12.48
C LEU A 237 4.48 23.30 -13.34
N ASP A 238 4.22 23.58 -14.62
CA ASP A 238 3.58 22.65 -15.55
C ASP A 238 4.40 21.37 -15.78
N THR A 239 5.73 21.49 -15.74
CA THR A 239 6.62 20.32 -15.86
C THR A 239 6.69 19.50 -14.58
N MET A 240 6.35 20.09 -13.43
CA MET A 240 6.41 19.40 -12.13
C MET A 240 5.19 18.51 -11.87
N GLU A 241 4.09 18.64 -12.63
CA GLU A 241 3.01 17.64 -12.61
C GLU A 241 3.32 16.38 -13.42
N GLN A 242 4.38 16.40 -14.25
CA GLN A 242 4.72 15.26 -15.10
C GLN A 242 5.38 14.16 -14.29
N VAL A 243 5.00 12.91 -14.57
CA VAL A 243 5.70 11.75 -14.00
C VAL A 243 7.08 11.66 -14.65
N PRO A 244 8.17 11.58 -13.86
CA PRO A 244 9.52 11.39 -14.37
C PRO A 244 9.60 10.26 -15.39
N ARG A 245 10.33 10.53 -16.48
CA ARG A 245 10.41 9.64 -17.64
C ARG A 245 11.02 8.27 -17.27
N ILE A 246 12.02 8.27 -16.40
CA ILE A 246 12.67 7.08 -15.85
C ILE A 246 12.31 6.89 -14.37
N ARG A 247 12.65 5.73 -13.82
CA ARG A 247 12.54 5.43 -12.39
C ARG A 247 13.77 5.94 -11.63
N LEU A 248 13.61 6.20 -10.33
CA LEU A 248 14.67 6.50 -9.38
C LEU A 248 15.66 5.32 -9.28
N PHE A 249 15.15 4.09 -9.23
CA PHE A 249 15.97 2.87 -9.17
C PHE A 249 16.27 2.30 -10.57
N GLN A 250 16.54 3.16 -11.55
CA GLN A 250 16.94 2.78 -12.92
C GLN A 250 18.18 3.54 -13.36
N HIS A 251 18.98 2.92 -14.23
CA HIS A 251 20.06 3.60 -14.92
C HIS A 251 19.54 4.75 -15.79
N TYR A 252 20.31 5.84 -15.89
CA TYR A 252 19.94 6.96 -16.76
C TYR A 252 20.05 6.55 -18.22
N GLU A 253 18.95 6.71 -18.95
CA GLU A 253 18.89 6.44 -20.38
C GLU A 253 18.16 7.59 -21.08
N PRO A 254 18.75 8.24 -22.10
CA PRO A 254 18.24 9.50 -22.65
C PRO A 254 16.88 9.38 -23.35
N ASP A 255 16.54 8.23 -23.92
CA ASP A 255 15.34 8.08 -24.77
C ASP A 255 14.26 7.15 -24.20
N ILE A 256 14.48 6.55 -23.03
CA ILE A 256 13.54 5.58 -22.44
C ILE A 256 12.46 6.23 -21.58
N ARG A 257 11.19 6.16 -21.99
CA ARG A 257 10.07 6.42 -21.08
C ARG A 257 9.52 5.12 -20.53
N VAL A 258 9.56 4.97 -19.21
CA VAL A 258 8.99 3.80 -18.52
C VAL A 258 7.49 3.77 -18.80
N LYS A 259 7.04 2.72 -19.49
CA LYS A 259 5.63 2.46 -19.73
C LYS A 259 5.01 1.90 -18.47
N GLN A 260 3.80 2.34 -18.15
CA GLN A 260 2.99 1.69 -17.14
C GLN A 260 2.52 0.35 -17.69
N VAL A 261 2.74 -0.71 -16.90
CA VAL A 261 2.31 -2.04 -17.27
C VAL A 261 0.90 -2.25 -16.73
N GLN A 262 -0.03 -2.67 -17.59
CA GLN A 262 -1.33 -3.12 -17.13
C GLN A 262 -1.16 -4.42 -16.36
N SER A 263 -1.69 -4.45 -15.15
CA SER A 263 -1.59 -5.61 -14.29
C SER A 263 -2.96 -6.15 -13.94
N THR A 264 -3.04 -7.46 -13.74
CA THR A 264 -4.22 -8.15 -13.23
C THR A 264 -3.91 -8.62 -11.81
N CYS A 265 -4.87 -8.41 -10.91
CA CYS A 265 -4.78 -8.87 -9.53
C CYS A 265 -6.04 -9.65 -9.17
N MET A 266 -5.87 -10.91 -8.79
CA MET A 266 -6.91 -11.68 -8.13
C MET A 266 -6.48 -11.93 -6.70
N SER A 267 -7.29 -11.47 -5.74
CA SER A 267 -6.91 -11.57 -4.33
C SER A 267 -8.07 -12.05 -3.47
N THR A 268 -7.76 -12.85 -2.46
CA THR A 268 -8.70 -13.24 -1.37
C THR A 268 -9.20 -12.03 -0.58
N ARG A 269 -8.54 -10.88 -0.73
CA ARG A 269 -8.84 -9.61 -0.07
C ARG A 269 -9.55 -8.62 -0.98
N ALA A 270 -9.62 -8.90 -2.28
CA ALA A 270 -10.25 -8.04 -3.28
C ALA A 270 -11.75 -8.29 -3.40
N ARG A 271 -12.52 -7.22 -3.65
CA ARG A 271 -13.95 -7.31 -3.95
C ARG A 271 -14.25 -7.34 -5.44
N LYS A 272 -13.49 -6.58 -6.26
CA LYS A 272 -13.73 -6.46 -7.70
C LYS A 272 -13.30 -7.73 -8.43
N ASN A 273 -12.09 -8.22 -8.15
CA ASN A 273 -11.54 -9.46 -8.71
C ASN A 273 -11.12 -10.42 -7.57
N PRO A 274 -12.06 -11.16 -6.96
CA PRO A 274 -11.73 -12.12 -5.90
C PRO A 274 -10.92 -13.30 -6.44
N LEU A 275 -9.97 -13.80 -5.65
CA LEU A 275 -9.23 -15.02 -5.98
C LEU A 275 -10.14 -16.25 -5.90
N LYS A 276 -10.64 -16.70 -7.04
CA LYS A 276 -11.50 -17.88 -7.16
C LYS A 276 -10.82 -18.97 -7.97
N PRO A 277 -10.62 -20.18 -7.43
CA PRO A 277 -10.05 -21.28 -8.18
C PRO A 277 -11.06 -21.84 -9.20
N SER A 278 -10.57 -22.27 -10.36
CA SER A 278 -11.37 -22.99 -11.37
C SER A 278 -11.51 -24.47 -11.03
N SER A 279 -10.56 -25.05 -10.29
CA SER A 279 -10.69 -26.36 -9.66
C SER A 279 -9.88 -26.45 -8.36
N THR A 280 -10.35 -27.28 -7.42
CA THR A 280 -9.70 -27.49 -6.12
C THR A 280 -9.88 -28.94 -5.67
N THR A 281 -8.82 -29.49 -5.09
CA THR A 281 -8.83 -30.73 -4.30
C THR A 281 -8.13 -30.45 -2.97
N GLY A 282 -8.87 -30.36 -1.88
CA GLY A 282 -8.32 -30.15 -0.53
C GLY A 282 -7.97 -28.70 -0.17
N TRP A 283 -8.29 -27.73 -1.03
CA TRP A 283 -8.17 -26.29 -0.74
C TRP A 283 -9.53 -25.68 -0.42
N SER A 284 -9.57 -24.80 0.58
CA SER A 284 -10.79 -24.11 1.02
C SER A 284 -10.51 -22.68 1.44
N GLU A 285 -11.52 -21.82 1.36
CA GLU A 285 -11.42 -20.46 1.88
C GLU A 285 -11.40 -20.49 3.41
N TRP A 286 -10.50 -19.69 3.99
CA TRP A 286 -10.40 -19.52 5.43
C TRP A 286 -10.32 -18.03 5.76
N ALA A 287 -11.07 -17.62 6.77
CA ALA A 287 -11.10 -16.25 7.24
C ALA A 287 -10.99 -16.19 8.76
N TRP A 288 -10.20 -15.25 9.26
CA TRP A 288 -10.17 -14.88 10.67
C TRP A 288 -10.08 -13.37 10.81
N LYS A 289 -11.12 -12.78 11.41
CA LYS A 289 -11.36 -11.33 11.38
C LYS A 289 -11.28 -10.86 9.90
N GLU A 290 -10.48 -9.83 9.64
CA GLU A 290 -10.30 -9.24 8.31
C GLU A 290 -9.26 -9.96 7.44
N LYS A 291 -8.62 -11.03 7.95
CA LYS A 291 -7.62 -11.79 7.20
C LYS A 291 -8.26 -12.95 6.48
N LYS A 292 -8.18 -12.95 5.15
CA LYS A 292 -8.71 -14.00 4.27
C LYS A 292 -7.56 -14.68 3.52
N TYR A 293 -7.68 -15.99 3.35
CA TYR A 293 -6.71 -16.85 2.67
C TYR A 293 -7.42 -18.00 1.96
N LEU A 294 -6.79 -18.53 0.92
CA LEU A 294 -7.10 -19.86 0.39
C LEU A 294 -6.10 -20.84 1.00
N LEU A 295 -6.60 -21.87 1.68
CA LEU A 295 -5.81 -22.70 2.60
C LEU A 295 -5.92 -24.19 2.26
N ALA A 296 -4.80 -24.89 2.33
CA ALA A 296 -4.72 -26.36 2.34
C ALA A 296 -3.76 -26.84 3.44
N ARG A 297 -3.95 -28.08 3.91
CA ARG A 297 -3.14 -28.71 4.97
C ARG A 297 -2.54 -30.06 4.58
N THR A 298 -3.07 -30.68 3.54
CA THR A 298 -2.77 -32.06 3.20
C THR A 298 -1.82 -32.09 2.01
N PRO A 299 -0.65 -32.75 2.11
CA PRO A 299 0.18 -33.03 0.96
C PRO A 299 -0.61 -33.68 -0.18
N GLY A 300 -0.32 -33.28 -1.41
CA GLY A 300 -1.08 -33.71 -2.59
C GLY A 300 -2.31 -32.87 -2.91
N ALA A 301 -2.78 -31.99 -2.01
CA ALA A 301 -3.87 -31.06 -2.30
C ALA A 301 -3.50 -30.11 -3.46
N THR A 302 -4.40 -29.94 -4.42
CA THR A 302 -4.17 -29.14 -5.64
C THR A 302 -5.21 -28.02 -5.80
N VAL A 303 -4.79 -26.91 -6.38
CA VAL A 303 -5.66 -25.79 -6.76
C VAL A 303 -5.23 -25.24 -8.11
N THR A 304 -6.19 -24.95 -8.98
CA THR A 304 -5.95 -24.32 -10.29
C THR A 304 -6.73 -23.02 -10.40
N PHE A 305 -6.09 -22.01 -10.98
CA PHE A 305 -6.66 -20.70 -11.28
C PHE A 305 -6.59 -20.42 -12.78
N ASP A 306 -7.67 -19.87 -13.32
CA ASP A 306 -7.66 -19.30 -14.66
C ASP A 306 -7.15 -17.86 -14.55
N VAL A 307 -6.07 -17.55 -15.26
CA VAL A 307 -5.42 -16.22 -15.27
C VAL A 307 -5.39 -15.64 -16.67
N HIS A 308 -5.34 -14.31 -16.74
CA HIS A 308 -4.95 -13.62 -17.97
C HIS A 308 -3.57 -13.01 -17.76
N VAL A 309 -2.58 -13.56 -18.46
CA VAL A 309 -1.19 -13.13 -18.35
C VAL A 309 -0.99 -11.82 -19.10
N GLY A 310 -0.42 -10.84 -18.39
CA GLY A 310 -0.13 -9.52 -18.91
C GLY A 310 0.99 -9.48 -19.97
N PRO A 311 1.22 -8.31 -20.59
CA PRO A 311 2.18 -8.15 -21.67
C PRO A 311 3.64 -8.42 -21.28
N MET A 312 4.01 -8.32 -20.00
CA MET A 312 5.36 -8.68 -19.54
C MET A 312 5.55 -10.18 -19.34
N GLY A 313 4.48 -10.98 -19.42
CA GLY A 313 4.59 -12.42 -19.30
C GLY A 313 4.95 -12.89 -17.90
N VAL A 314 4.68 -12.08 -16.87
CA VAL A 314 5.04 -12.39 -15.48
C VAL A 314 3.82 -12.84 -14.70
N VAL A 315 3.97 -13.91 -13.92
CA VAL A 315 2.95 -14.41 -12.99
C VAL A 315 3.59 -14.60 -11.62
N LYS A 316 2.93 -14.08 -10.59
CA LYS A 316 3.41 -14.05 -9.21
C LYS A 316 2.33 -14.51 -8.24
N LEU A 317 2.74 -15.30 -7.25
CA LEU A 317 1.89 -15.74 -6.15
C LEU A 317 2.25 -14.98 -4.89
N GLU A 318 1.25 -14.37 -4.25
CA GLU A 318 1.38 -13.85 -2.90
C GLU A 318 0.82 -14.86 -1.89
N TYR A 319 1.57 -15.11 -0.82
CA TYR A 319 1.27 -16.11 0.19
C TYR A 319 1.76 -15.66 1.57
N LEU A 320 1.25 -16.31 2.63
CA LEU A 320 1.72 -16.04 3.99
C LEU A 320 3.07 -16.71 4.23
N ARG A 321 4.02 -15.98 4.81
CA ARG A 321 5.21 -16.56 5.46
C ARG A 321 5.16 -16.42 6.96
N SER A 322 5.53 -17.49 7.66
CA SER A 322 5.44 -17.59 9.11
C SER A 322 6.18 -18.80 9.66
N LYS A 323 6.77 -18.66 10.86
CA LYS A 323 7.29 -19.79 11.65
C LYS A 323 6.29 -20.42 12.61
N THR A 324 5.09 -19.85 12.76
CA THR A 324 4.16 -20.20 13.85
C THR A 324 2.91 -20.93 13.39
N PHE A 325 2.67 -21.02 12.07
CA PHE A 325 1.45 -21.62 11.52
C PHE A 325 1.66 -23.00 10.88
N GLY A 326 2.80 -23.65 11.11
CA GLY A 326 3.09 -24.97 10.54
C GLY A 326 3.09 -24.95 9.01
N LEU A 327 3.70 -23.92 8.42
CA LEU A 327 3.63 -23.71 6.98
C LEU A 327 4.59 -24.64 6.22
N GLY A 328 4.12 -25.28 5.16
CA GLY A 328 4.90 -26.21 4.33
C GLY A 328 5.30 -25.64 2.97
N PHE A 329 5.63 -26.54 2.04
CA PHE A 329 5.94 -26.19 0.66
C PHE A 329 4.74 -26.40 -0.27
N ILE A 330 4.69 -25.57 -1.31
CA ILE A 330 3.91 -25.85 -2.52
C ILE A 330 4.81 -25.86 -3.74
N ARG A 331 4.38 -26.55 -4.80
CA ARG A 331 4.90 -26.36 -6.16
C ARG A 331 3.83 -25.69 -7.02
N CYS A 332 4.18 -24.62 -7.73
CA CYS A 332 3.28 -23.94 -8.66
C CYS A 332 3.86 -23.90 -10.07
N TRP A 333 3.02 -24.06 -11.09
CA TRP A 333 3.44 -24.03 -12.49
C TRP A 333 2.36 -23.45 -13.40
N THR A 334 2.78 -23.00 -14.58
CA THR A 334 1.91 -22.64 -15.70
C THR A 334 1.92 -23.77 -16.75
N GLY A 335 0.76 -24.09 -17.34
CA GLY A 335 0.65 -25.09 -18.40
C GLY A 335 0.43 -26.54 -17.92
N GLU A 336 0.81 -27.52 -18.77
CA GLU A 336 0.58 -28.95 -18.54
C GLU A 336 1.80 -29.63 -17.87
N GLY A 337 1.60 -30.17 -16.67
CA GLY A 337 2.62 -30.91 -15.91
C GLY A 337 3.45 -30.06 -14.94
N ASP A 338 3.94 -30.66 -13.86
CA ASP A 338 4.61 -29.98 -12.74
C ASP A 338 6.15 -29.90 -12.88
N ASN A 339 6.73 -30.47 -13.94
CA ASN A 339 8.18 -30.54 -14.14
C ASN A 339 8.87 -29.17 -14.26
N SER A 340 8.16 -28.12 -14.68
CA SER A 340 8.65 -26.73 -14.76
C SER A 340 8.24 -25.89 -13.56
N GLY A 341 7.63 -26.50 -12.53
CA GLY A 341 7.07 -25.77 -11.41
C GLY A 341 8.11 -25.24 -10.42
N VAL A 342 7.83 -24.07 -9.87
CA VAL A 342 8.61 -23.45 -8.81
C VAL A 342 8.19 -23.99 -7.44
N GLU A 343 9.15 -24.31 -6.59
CA GLU A 343 8.88 -24.62 -5.17
C GLU A 343 8.85 -23.33 -4.35
N ILE A 344 7.83 -23.20 -3.50
CA ILE A 344 7.59 -22.03 -2.68
C ILE A 344 7.47 -22.48 -1.23
N ASP A 345 8.33 -21.93 -0.36
CA ASP A 345 8.38 -22.23 1.06
C ASP A 345 7.55 -21.22 1.86
N GLY A 346 6.51 -21.69 2.55
CA GLY A 346 5.72 -20.87 3.46
C GLY A 346 6.42 -20.64 4.81
N TYR A 347 7.36 -21.50 5.19
CA TYR A 347 8.11 -21.36 6.43
C TYR A 347 9.28 -20.38 6.28
N TRP A 348 9.66 -19.72 7.37
CA TRP A 348 10.90 -18.94 7.50
C TRP A 348 11.24 -18.74 8.97
N GLU A 349 12.47 -18.35 9.31
CA GLU A 349 12.91 -18.19 10.71
C GLU A 349 12.53 -16.84 11.36
N GLU A 350 12.02 -15.91 10.55
CA GLU A 350 11.68 -14.55 10.99
C GLU A 350 10.56 -14.54 12.03
N SER A 351 10.61 -13.57 12.96
CA SER A 351 9.56 -13.36 13.96
C SER A 351 8.27 -12.77 13.37
N LEU A 352 8.33 -12.31 12.12
CA LEU A 352 7.22 -11.68 11.42
C LEU A 352 6.28 -12.69 10.76
N ASN A 353 5.00 -12.33 10.72
CA ASN A 353 3.96 -13.04 9.98
C ASN A 353 3.47 -12.10 8.88
N ILE A 354 3.96 -12.28 7.66
CA ILE A 354 3.76 -11.31 6.57
C ILE A 354 3.42 -11.99 5.26
N ALA A 355 2.72 -11.27 4.39
CA ALA A 355 2.56 -11.65 3.00
C ALA A 355 3.91 -11.48 2.26
N ARG A 356 4.26 -12.43 1.39
CA ARG A 356 5.41 -12.34 0.48
C ARG A 356 5.02 -12.86 -0.89
N THR A 357 5.75 -12.42 -1.91
CA THR A 357 5.52 -12.86 -3.28
C THR A 357 6.63 -13.78 -3.77
N SER A 358 6.25 -14.76 -4.59
CA SER A 358 7.17 -15.60 -5.35
C SER A 358 6.80 -15.58 -6.83
N LEU A 359 7.83 -15.56 -7.68
CA LEU A 359 7.69 -15.67 -9.13
C LEU A 359 7.28 -17.10 -9.49
N ILE A 360 6.19 -17.26 -10.24
CA ILE A 360 5.77 -18.55 -10.80
C ILE A 360 6.28 -18.72 -12.23
N ALA A 361 6.13 -17.67 -13.04
CA ALA A 361 6.54 -17.67 -14.43
C ALA A 361 7.03 -16.28 -14.85
N GLU A 362 8.04 -16.24 -15.71
CA GLU A 362 8.56 -15.06 -16.39
C GLU A 362 8.76 -15.39 -17.86
N GLY A 363 8.50 -14.42 -18.75
CA GLY A 363 8.58 -14.63 -20.20
C GLY A 363 7.44 -15.48 -20.77
N HIS A 364 6.34 -15.66 -20.04
CA HIS A 364 5.16 -16.36 -20.54
C HIS A 364 4.47 -15.55 -21.65
N ALA A 365 3.87 -16.23 -22.64
CA ALA A 365 3.13 -15.53 -23.69
C ALA A 365 1.90 -14.81 -23.09
N PRO A 366 1.62 -13.54 -23.49
CA PRO A 366 0.42 -12.84 -23.03
C PRO A 366 -0.86 -13.58 -23.44
N GLY A 367 -1.88 -13.55 -22.58
CA GLY A 367 -3.18 -14.17 -22.84
C GLY A 367 -3.66 -15.13 -21.76
N PRO A 368 -4.76 -15.87 -22.01
CA PRO A 368 -5.32 -16.83 -21.05
C PRO A 368 -4.31 -17.94 -20.71
N ALA A 369 -4.14 -18.23 -19.43
CA ALA A 369 -3.34 -19.34 -18.95
C ALA A 369 -3.94 -19.96 -17.69
N LYS A 370 -3.38 -21.10 -17.28
CA LYS A 370 -3.73 -21.77 -16.02
C LYS A 370 -2.52 -21.80 -15.11
N VAL A 371 -2.73 -21.44 -13.85
CA VAL A 371 -1.74 -21.62 -12.78
C VAL A 371 -2.24 -22.72 -11.88
N THR A 372 -1.46 -23.78 -11.71
CA THR A 372 -1.78 -24.86 -10.78
C THR A 372 -0.74 -24.90 -9.66
N CYS A 373 -1.20 -25.07 -8.43
CA CYS A 373 -0.37 -25.23 -7.25
C CYS A 373 -0.72 -26.51 -6.50
N LYS A 374 0.29 -27.21 -5.98
CA LYS A 374 0.17 -28.46 -5.23
C LYS A 374 0.95 -28.40 -3.93
N VAL A 375 0.33 -28.80 -2.81
CA VAL A 375 1.03 -28.98 -1.52
C VAL A 375 1.97 -30.17 -1.59
N LEU A 376 3.21 -29.99 -1.16
CA LEU A 376 4.25 -31.02 -1.17
C LEU A 376 4.35 -31.73 0.20
N ASP A 377 4.84 -32.97 0.19
CA ASP A 377 5.23 -33.70 1.40
C ASP A 377 6.49 -33.10 2.06
N LYS A 378 7.22 -32.23 1.34
CA LYS A 378 8.38 -31.50 1.85
C LYS A 378 7.93 -30.38 2.80
N THR A 379 8.61 -30.25 3.94
CA THR A 379 8.42 -29.13 4.87
C THR A 379 9.73 -28.74 5.56
N ASN A 380 9.90 -27.45 5.83
CA ASN A 380 10.96 -26.90 6.66
C ASN A 380 10.46 -26.53 8.07
N ASP A 381 9.14 -26.64 8.32
CA ASP A 381 8.58 -26.38 9.63
C ASP A 381 9.03 -27.44 10.65
N PRO A 382 9.62 -27.05 11.80
CA PRO A 382 10.14 -27.99 12.79
C PRO A 382 9.08 -28.92 13.39
N SER A 383 7.80 -28.55 13.34
CA SER A 383 6.69 -29.39 13.81
C SER A 383 6.17 -30.37 12.75
N GLY A 384 6.71 -30.33 11.53
CA GLY A 384 6.26 -31.16 10.41
C GLY A 384 4.97 -30.67 9.75
N GLY A 385 4.63 -29.38 9.89
CA GLY A 385 3.42 -28.81 9.31
C GLY A 385 3.47 -28.70 7.78
N HIS A 386 2.32 -28.91 7.13
CA HIS A 386 2.15 -28.81 5.67
C HIS A 386 1.09 -27.77 5.26
N GLU A 387 0.72 -26.87 6.19
CA GLU A 387 -0.26 -25.85 5.90
C GLU A 387 0.28 -24.87 4.84
N PHE A 388 -0.55 -24.43 3.91
CA PHE A 388 -0.17 -23.34 3.02
C PHE A 388 -1.34 -22.38 2.83
N ARG A 389 -1.03 -21.08 2.77
CA ARG A 389 -2.03 -20.01 2.64
C ARG A 389 -1.70 -19.10 1.48
N ILE A 390 -2.52 -19.14 0.44
CA ILE A 390 -2.45 -18.24 -0.71
C ILE A 390 -3.29 -16.98 -0.43
N ILE A 391 -2.77 -15.83 -0.82
CA ILE A 391 -3.41 -14.53 -0.65
C ILE A 391 -3.86 -13.97 -2.00
N ALA A 392 -2.97 -13.92 -2.98
CA ALA A 392 -3.24 -13.33 -4.28
C ALA A 392 -2.44 -13.98 -5.39
N LEU A 393 -2.93 -13.81 -6.61
CA LEU A 393 -2.27 -14.16 -7.85
C LEU A 393 -2.26 -12.92 -8.72
N THR A 394 -1.07 -12.49 -9.12
CA THR A 394 -0.87 -11.26 -9.89
C THR A 394 -0.17 -11.54 -11.19
N SER A 395 -0.49 -10.77 -12.22
CA SER A 395 0.20 -10.82 -13.50
C SER A 395 0.35 -9.43 -14.11
N TYR A 396 1.42 -9.24 -14.86
CA TYR A 396 1.70 -8.00 -15.59
C TYR A 396 2.51 -8.31 -16.85
#